data_AF-A0A924V9A3-F1
#
_entry.id   AF-A0A924V9A3-F1
#
_cell.length_a   1.000
_cell.length_b   1.000
_cell.length_c   1.000
_cell.angle_alpha   90.00
_cell.angle_beta   90.00
_cell.angle_gamma   90.00
#
_symmetry.space_group_name_H-M   'P 1'
#
loop_
_entity.id
_entity.type
_entity.pdbx_description
1 polymer ?
#
loop_
_entity_poly.entity_id
_entity_poly.type
_entity_poly.pdbx_seq_one_letter_code
_entity_poly.pdbx_strand_id
1 'polypeptide(L)'
;MEHTENHEKHHITPLSVYIKVAGALFFLTFLTIGIHSIRAYLAGTAPFFAFGIAAIKAYLVMAYFMHLKYEVVMNRVIFGLGFIFLALLFAITYLDIWSRVALTSPL
;
A
#
# COMPACT_ATOMS: atom_id res chain seq x y z
N MET A 1 -26.85 -36.51 23.72
CA MET A 1 -25.77 -36.55 22.72
C MET A 1 -25.17 -35.15 22.70
N GLU A 2 -23.87 -35.09 22.96
CA GLU A 2 -23.10 -33.89 23.30
C GLU A 2 -23.25 -32.73 22.30
N HIS A 3 -23.61 -31.55 22.82
CA HIS A 3 -23.26 -30.29 22.19
C HIS A 3 -21.82 -29.96 22.59
N THR A 4 -20.85 -30.30 21.74
CA THR A 4 -19.47 -29.84 21.88
C THR A 4 -19.44 -28.35 21.55
N GLU A 5 -19.48 -27.50 22.58
CA GLU A 5 -19.06 -26.10 22.46
C GLU A 5 -17.58 -26.08 22.08
N ASN A 6 -17.31 -25.90 20.79
CA ASN A 6 -16.00 -25.49 20.34
C ASN A 6 -15.86 -24.02 20.74
N HIS A 7 -15.21 -23.76 21.88
CA HIS A 7 -14.70 -22.44 22.20
C HIS A 7 -13.76 -22.01 21.08
N GLU A 8 -14.27 -21.25 20.11
CA GLU A 8 -13.46 -20.51 19.15
C GLU A 8 -12.52 -19.62 19.96
N LYS A 9 -11.26 -20.05 20.05
CA LYS A 9 -10.19 -19.23 20.62
C LYS A 9 -10.01 -18.06 19.66
N HIS A 10 -10.74 -16.97 19.94
CA HIS A 10 -10.62 -15.69 19.26
C HIS A 10 -9.13 -15.31 19.28
N HIS A 11 -8.42 -15.52 18.16
CA HIS A 11 -6.99 -15.31 18.05
C HIS A 11 -6.74 -13.80 17.91
N ILE A 12 -6.97 -13.07 19.01
CA ILE A 12 -6.61 -11.67 19.15
C ILE A 12 -5.10 -11.56 18.96
N THR A 13 -4.70 -10.89 17.88
CA THR A 13 -3.30 -10.58 17.61
C THR A 13 -2.75 -9.76 18.78
N PRO A 14 -1.61 -10.18 19.37
CA PRO A 14 -1.12 -9.54 20.58
C PRO A 14 -0.74 -8.08 20.28
N LEU A 15 -1.09 -7.18 21.20
CA LEU A 15 -0.87 -5.74 21.08
C LEU A 15 0.60 -5.38 20.78
N SER A 16 1.53 -6.22 21.24
CA SER A 16 2.96 -6.09 20.96
C SER A 16 3.32 -6.10 19.47
N VAL A 17 2.55 -6.79 18.62
CA VAL A 17 2.75 -6.78 17.17
C VAL A 17 2.41 -5.40 16.60
N TYR A 18 1.29 -4.82 16.99
CA TYR A 18 0.88 -3.49 16.53
C TYR A 18 1.87 -2.40 16.91
N ILE A 19 2.41 -2.43 18.15
CA ILE A 19 3.43 -1.47 18.58
C ILE A 19 4.71 -1.60 17.75
N LYS A 20 5.17 -2.83 17.47
CA LYS A 20 6.37 -3.06 16.64
C LYS A 20 6.18 -2.54 15.22
N VAL A 21 5.03 -2.80 14.62
CA VAL A 21 4.72 -2.33 13.25
C VAL A 21 4.55 -0.81 13.23
N ALA A 22 3.91 -0.22 14.25
CA ALA A 22 3.83 1.23 14.39
C ALA A 22 5.23 1.87 14.46
N GLY A 23 6.14 1.31 15.26
CA GLY A 23 7.54 1.74 15.32
C GLY A 23 8.23 1.67 13.95
N ALA A 24 8.03 0.59 13.20
CA ALA A 24 8.54 0.46 11.85
C ALA A 24 7.96 1.52 10.89
N LEU A 25 6.66 1.83 10.96
CA LEU A 25 6.04 2.87 10.15
C LEU A 25 6.57 4.28 10.47
N PHE A 26 6.80 4.57 11.75
CA PHE A 26 7.46 5.82 12.16
C PHE A 26 8.88 5.90 11.60
N PHE A 27 9.67 4.83 11.72
CA PHE A 27 11.00 4.77 11.12
C PHE A 27 10.97 5.02 9.60
N LEU A 28 10.08 4.35 8.87
CA LEU A 28 9.91 4.58 7.42
C LEU A 28 9.46 6.02 7.12
N THR A 29 8.79 6.70 8.05
CA THR A 29 8.38 8.09 7.90
C THR A 29 9.54 9.05 8.04
N PHE A 30 10.38 8.86 9.05
CA PHE A 30 11.66 9.59 9.15
C PHE A 30 12.56 9.33 7.94
N LEU A 31 12.58 8.09 7.43
CA LEU A 31 13.31 7.76 6.21
C LEU A 31 12.79 8.53 4.99
N THR A 32 11.47 8.67 4.82
CA THR A 32 10.90 9.50 3.75
C THR A 32 11.31 10.96 3.87
N ILE A 33 11.33 11.50 5.10
CA ILE A 33 11.76 12.88 5.35
C ILE A 33 13.24 13.05 4.99
N GLY A 34 14.10 12.08 5.35
CA GLY A 34 15.51 12.07 4.98
C GLY A 34 15.75 11.98 3.47
N ILE A 35 15.00 11.14 2.75
CA ILE A 35 15.07 11.06 1.29
C ILE A 35 14.59 12.37 0.66
N HIS A 36 13.56 13.00 1.24
CA HIS A 36 13.05 14.27 0.77
C HIS A 36 14.05 15.42 0.94
N SER A 37 14.92 15.39 1.95
CA SER A 37 15.94 16.43 2.14
C SER A 37 17.07 16.34 1.11
N ILE A 38 17.45 15.13 0.68
CA ILE A 38 18.46 14.91 -0.37
C ILE A 38 17.90 14.88 -1.80
N ARG A 39 16.60 15.13 -1.97
CA ARG A 39 15.88 15.13 -3.27
C ARG A 39 16.61 15.89 -4.38
N ALA A 40 17.23 17.03 -4.06
CA ALA A 40 17.94 17.84 -5.04
C ALA A 40 19.11 17.10 -5.70
N TYR A 41 19.80 16.24 -4.94
CA TYR A 41 20.90 15.40 -5.45
C TYR A 41 20.40 14.19 -6.24
N LEU A 42 19.18 13.74 -5.95
CA LEU A 42 18.58 12.53 -6.53
C LEU A 42 17.86 12.81 -7.88
N ALA A 43 17.62 14.08 -8.19
CA ALA A 43 17.05 14.57 -9.44
C ALA A 43 15.83 13.72 -9.91
N GLY A 44 15.81 13.28 -11.17
CA GLY A 44 14.70 12.52 -11.76
C GLY A 44 14.44 11.15 -11.11
N THR A 45 15.36 10.63 -10.29
CA THR A 45 15.16 9.34 -9.60
C THR A 45 14.44 9.48 -8.26
N ALA A 46 14.28 10.70 -7.74
CA ALA A 46 13.62 10.94 -6.44
C ALA A 46 12.21 10.31 -6.31
N PRO A 47 11.33 10.35 -7.34
CA PRO A 47 10.02 9.72 -7.28
C PRO A 47 10.09 8.21 -7.06
N PHE A 48 11.07 7.52 -7.68
CA PHE A 48 11.23 6.08 -7.57
C PHE A 48 11.46 5.64 -6.11
N PHE A 49 12.34 6.35 -5.40
CA PHE A 49 12.59 6.09 -3.97
C PHE A 49 11.37 6.44 -3.10
N ALA A 50 10.68 7.55 -3.41
CA ALA A 50 9.48 7.95 -2.68
C ALA A 50 8.37 6.89 -2.79
N PHE A 51 8.08 6.41 -4.01
CA PHE A 51 7.10 5.35 -4.25
C PHE A 51 7.53 4.01 -3.67
N GLY A 52 8.83 3.67 -3.71
CA GLY A 52 9.36 2.46 -3.07
C GLY A 52 9.11 2.44 -1.56
N ILE A 53 9.43 3.54 -0.86
CA ILE A 53 9.19 3.64 0.58
C ILE A 53 7.68 3.63 0.88
N ALA A 54 6.88 4.33 0.08
CA ALA A 54 5.43 4.34 0.23
C ALA A 54 4.82 2.94 0.06
N ALA A 55 5.30 2.14 -0.91
CA ALA A 55 4.85 0.77 -1.13
C ALA A 55 5.14 -0.13 0.09
N ILE A 56 6.32 -0.01 0.69
CA ILE A 56 6.66 -0.78 1.90
C ILE A 56 5.75 -0.37 3.08
N LYS A 57 5.50 0.94 3.27
CA LYS A 57 4.54 1.42 4.30
C LYS A 57 3.15 0.83 4.08
N ALA A 58 2.65 0.93 2.85
CA ALA A 58 1.35 0.38 2.49
C ALA A 58 1.28 -1.14 2.77
N TYR A 59 2.32 -1.88 2.39
CA TYR A 59 2.41 -3.31 2.68
C TYR A 59 2.33 -3.62 4.18
N LEU A 60 3.08 -2.90 5.03
CA LEU A 60 3.02 -3.08 6.49
C LEU A 60 1.60 -2.81 7.04
N VAL A 61 0.95 -1.74 6.57
CA VAL A 61 -0.42 -1.39 6.98
C VAL A 61 -1.40 -2.48 6.58
N MET A 62 -1.36 -2.93 5.33
CA MET A 62 -2.27 -3.94 4.81
C MET A 62 -2.05 -5.30 5.48
N ALA A 63 -0.80 -5.71 5.68
CA ALA A 63 -0.49 -7.00 6.28
C ALA A 63 -0.92 -7.08 7.76
N TYR A 64 -0.68 -6.03 8.55
CA TYR A 64 -0.84 -6.09 10.00
C TYR A 64 -2.05 -5.32 10.54
N PHE A 65 -2.26 -4.07 10.14
CA PHE A 65 -3.37 -3.26 10.66
C PHE A 65 -4.72 -3.62 10.02
N MET A 66 -4.73 -4.01 8.75
CA MET A 66 -5.94 -4.55 8.09
C MET A 66 -6.12 -6.05 8.33
N HIS A 67 -5.25 -6.68 9.13
CA HIS A 67 -5.27 -8.11 9.43
C HIS A 67 -5.16 -9.05 8.20
N LEU A 68 -4.89 -8.53 7.00
CA LEU A 68 -4.92 -9.28 5.74
C LEU A 68 -3.94 -10.48 5.70
N LYS A 69 -2.88 -10.43 6.51
CA LYS A 69 -1.94 -11.54 6.68
C LYS A 69 -2.57 -12.74 7.39
N TYR A 70 -3.51 -12.51 8.29
CA TYR A 70 -4.14 -13.49 9.17
C TYR A 70 -5.55 -13.91 8.69
N GLU A 71 -6.16 -13.11 7.81
CA GLU A 71 -7.43 -13.43 7.16
C GLU A 71 -7.32 -14.51 6.07
N VAL A 72 -8.48 -15.00 5.64
CA VAL A 72 -8.62 -15.97 4.54
C VAL A 72 -7.99 -15.47 3.24
N VAL A 73 -7.45 -16.41 2.44
CA VAL A 73 -6.78 -16.11 1.17
C VAL A 73 -7.69 -15.34 0.21
N MET A 74 -9.01 -15.57 0.27
CA MET A 74 -10.01 -14.85 -0.53
C MET A 74 -9.90 -13.33 -0.37
N ASN A 75 -9.81 -12.82 0.87
CA ASN A 75 -9.72 -11.38 1.12
C ASN A 75 -8.44 -10.79 0.51
N ARG A 76 -7.34 -11.56 0.54
CA ARG A 76 -6.06 -11.16 -0.06
C ARG A 76 -6.14 -11.08 -1.57
N VAL A 77 -6.84 -12.02 -2.21
CA VAL A 77 -7.06 -12.03 -3.67
C VAL A 77 -7.94 -10.86 -4.09
N ILE A 78 -9.06 -10.61 -3.39
CA ILE A 78 -9.97 -9.49 -3.68
C ILE A 78 -9.20 -8.16 -3.60
N PHE A 79 -8.39 -7.99 -2.56
CA PHE A 79 -7.59 -6.79 -2.39
C PHE A 79 -6.55 -6.63 -3.51
N GLY A 80 -5.88 -7.73 -3.90
CA GLY A 80 -4.98 -7.75 -5.06
C GLY A 80 -5.68 -7.40 -6.38
N LEU A 81 -6.90 -7.87 -6.58
CA LEU A 81 -7.73 -7.54 -7.74
C LEU A 81 -8.03 -6.04 -7.80
N GLY A 82 -8.29 -5.40 -6.65
CA GLY A 82 -8.45 -3.94 -6.57
C GLY A 82 -7.22 -3.18 -7.06
N PHE A 83 -6.02 -3.63 -6.71
CA PHE A 83 -4.77 -3.03 -7.20
C PHE A 83 -4.53 -3.28 -8.70
N ILE A 84 -4.88 -4.46 -9.21
CA ILE A 84 -4.83 -4.76 -10.65
C ILE A 84 -5.79 -3.85 -11.42
N PHE A 85 -7.01 -3.69 -10.91
CA PHE A 85 -8.01 -2.81 -11.50
C PHE A 85 -7.58 -1.35 -11.46
N LEU A 86 -6.99 -0.89 -10.35
CA LEU A 86 -6.41 0.45 -10.27
C LEU A 86 -5.28 0.65 -11.30
N ALA A 87 -4.38 -0.33 -11.43
CA ALA A 87 -3.31 -0.28 -12.43
C ALA A 87 -3.85 -0.25 -13.85
N LEU A 88 -4.93 -1.00 -14.14
CA LEU A 88 -5.63 -0.97 -15.42
C LEU A 88 -6.19 0.43 -15.71
N LEU A 89 -6.86 1.06 -14.74
CA LEU A 89 -7.38 2.43 -14.90
C LEU A 89 -6.24 3.43 -15.16
N PHE A 90 -5.14 3.35 -14.40
CA PHE A 90 -3.98 4.21 -14.62
C PHE A 90 -3.36 4.02 -16.00
N ALA A 91 -3.26 2.77 -16.48
CA ALA A 91 -2.76 2.49 -17.82
C ALA A 91 -3.65 3.13 -18.89
N ILE A 92 -4.98 2.99 -18.78
CA ILE A 92 -5.94 3.59 -19.73
C ILE A 92 -5.85 5.12 -19.69
N THR A 93 -5.85 5.74 -18.50
CA THR A 93 -5.73 7.20 -18.36
C THR A 93 -4.40 7.72 -18.90
N TYR A 94 -3.31 6.99 -18.69
CA TYR A 94 -2.00 7.36 -19.24
C TYR A 94 -1.99 7.30 -20.77
N LEU A 95 -2.55 6.24 -21.37
CA LEU A 95 -2.69 6.09 -22.81
C LEU A 95 -3.59 7.18 -23.41
N ASP A 96 -4.66 7.56 -22.70
CA ASP A 96 -5.54 8.65 -23.11
C ASP A 96 -4.77 9.98 -23.17
N ILE A 97 -4.01 10.33 -22.11
CA ILE A 97 -3.19 11.54 -22.10
C ILE A 97 -2.15 11.52 -23.24
N TRP A 98 -1.53 10.36 -23.48
CA TRP A 98 -0.50 10.21 -24.50
C TRP A 98 -1.04 10.32 -25.93
N SER A 99 -2.27 9.85 -26.18
CA SER A 99 -2.90 9.90 -27.51
C SER A 99 -3.61 11.22 -27.81
N ARG A 100 -3.72 12.14 -26.85
CA ARG A 100 -4.33 13.46 -27.05
C ARG A 100 -3.53 14.32 -28.04
N VAL A 101 -4.21 14.79 -29.07
CA VAL A 101 -3.72 15.84 -29.98
C VAL A 101 -3.96 17.19 -29.33
N ALA A 102 -2.92 18.03 -29.24
CA ALA A 102 -3.05 19.39 -28.73
C ALA A 102 -3.83 20.26 -29.74
N LEU A 103 -5.03 20.69 -29.35
CA LEU A 103 -5.80 21.68 -30.11
C LEU A 103 -5.48 23.06 -29.54
N THR A 104 -4.70 23.86 -30.27
CA THR A 104 -4.60 25.30 -30.02
C THR A 104 -5.82 25.97 -30.65
N SER A 105 -6.79 26.35 -29.81
CA SER A 105 -7.91 27.21 -30.23
C SER A 105 -7.37 28.54 -30.76
N PRO A 106 -7.84 29.05 -31.92
CA PRO A 106 -7.45 30.35 -32.45
C PRO A 106 -8.23 31.53 -31.83
N LEU A 107 -8.98 31.30 -30.74
CA LEU A 107 -9.64 32.34 -29.93
C LEU A 107 -8.76 32.76 -28.76
#